data_AF-A0A1A8PID7-F1
#
_entry.id   AF-A0A1A8PID7-F1
#
_cell.length_a   1.000
_cell.length_b   1.000
_cell.length_c   1.000
_cell.angle_alpha   90.00
_cell.angle_beta   90.00
_cell.angle_gamma   90.00
#
_symmetry.space_group_name_H-M   'P 1'
#
loop_
_entity.id
_entity.type
_entity.pdbx_description
1 polymer ?
#
loop_
_entity_poly.entity_id
_entity_poly.type
_entity_poly.pdbx_seq_one_letter_code
_entity_poly.pdbx_strand_id
1 'polypeptide(L)'
;ITPATVAVIDGEIRVGLSADELNHLAQSKSLLKVSRRDLPYVVSKGLSGGTTVSATMIAAHRAGISVFVTGGIGGVHRDGQNSLDISADLTELSRTPIAVVSAGVKSILDIGRTLEFLETQGVCVATYGPSEDFPAFFTPHSGFTSAYNVHNPSEAAKLIASALLLGLQNGVLIAVPIPEEHAAAGQQIEEAIQAAATEASLKGITGKDVTPFILQKVSDLTQGKSLQSNIALIRNNAKVGSQIACALSKQVREKTSKSLISQPGKVTADADVVVIGGINVDFIAKGKTKELQFGQTNPGSVFQSFGGVGRNIADSLSRLGHKPLFISATGADANGDAELNYCKHMNTSGVARLDRHTTATYCAVINENGELSLGLGDMDIHQEITERYVSQFERQISSAPLVCLDGNIPISTINYVCLLAKKHNINVWFEPTDKEKARKPFLSDAWKFLSYSSPNLAELCIMNKTLGISTPDELPNTLDEILKAAAALSRPLLEHLHCLVVTLGPHGVLLCGEHEAGTINLQPRKLKKRKQICALHYPAMTVTPEEILNVSGAGDSLAGALIAGILQGKDTDTCVQMGLLAARTSLSSPHPISPMLTLDSVDPNKIQTQKWQKPTFVKIDQDSGIHF
;
A
#
# COMPACT_ATOMS: atom_id res chain seq x y z
N ILE A 1 17.17 -6.05 1.36
CA ILE A 1 16.80 -5.74 2.77
C ILE A 1 17.01 -4.25 2.94
N THR A 2 16.08 -3.58 3.61
CA THR A 2 16.20 -2.15 3.94
C THR A 2 16.28 -2.04 5.46
N PRO A 3 17.39 -1.52 6.02
CA PRO A 3 17.49 -1.29 7.46
C PRO A 3 16.59 -0.11 7.87
N ALA A 4 15.93 -0.24 9.02
CA ALA A 4 15.08 0.81 9.57
C ALA A 4 15.47 1.06 11.04
N THR A 5 16.42 1.97 11.27
CA THR A 5 16.78 2.40 12.63
C THR A 5 15.59 3.13 13.26
N VAL A 6 15.33 2.89 14.54
CA VAL A 6 14.19 3.46 15.26
C VAL A 6 14.68 4.38 16.37
N ALA A 7 14.05 5.55 16.51
CA ALA A 7 14.24 6.47 17.62
C ALA A 7 13.00 7.33 17.82
N VAL A 8 12.96 8.10 18.92
CA VAL A 8 12.04 9.23 19.06
C VAL A 8 12.82 10.50 18.78
N ILE A 9 12.34 11.33 17.85
CA ILE A 9 12.94 12.62 17.49
C ILE A 9 11.85 13.68 17.59
N ASP A 10 12.06 14.66 18.46
CA ASP A 10 11.18 15.79 18.70
C ASP A 10 9.73 15.37 18.99
N GLY A 11 9.58 14.29 19.77
CA GLY A 11 8.29 13.70 20.12
C GLY A 11 7.69 12.76 19.07
N GLU A 12 8.33 12.58 17.91
CA GLU A 12 7.86 11.68 16.86
C GLU A 12 8.61 10.34 16.91
N ILE A 13 7.87 9.23 16.93
CA ILE A 13 8.46 7.89 16.77
C ILE A 13 8.80 7.71 15.29
N ARG A 14 10.10 7.66 14.96
CA ARG A 14 10.58 7.48 13.59
C ARG A 14 11.08 6.06 13.36
N VAL A 15 10.62 5.44 12.29
CA VAL A 15 11.02 4.10 11.85
C VAL A 15 11.72 4.24 10.49
N GLY A 16 13.04 4.19 10.50
CA GLY A 16 13.89 4.55 9.37
C GLY A 16 14.41 5.98 9.51
N LEU A 17 15.63 6.12 10.04
CA LEU A 17 16.29 7.41 10.21
C LEU A 17 17.16 7.77 9.00
N SER A 18 17.23 9.07 8.71
CA SER A 18 18.20 9.65 7.78
C SER A 18 19.61 9.66 8.37
N ALA A 19 20.62 9.88 7.54
CA ALA A 19 22.02 10.00 7.98
C ALA A 19 22.20 11.19 8.95
N ASP A 20 21.50 12.30 8.71
CA ASP A 20 21.59 13.49 9.55
C ASP A 20 20.96 13.27 10.92
N GLU A 21 19.82 12.57 10.97
CA GLU A 21 19.17 12.18 12.23
C GLU A 21 20.04 11.22 13.05
N LEU A 22 20.69 10.25 12.40
CA LEU A 22 21.63 9.35 13.06
C LEU A 22 22.83 10.11 13.64
N ASN A 23 23.40 11.03 12.86
CA ASN A 23 24.51 11.88 13.32
C ASN A 23 24.09 12.78 14.48
N HIS A 24 22.89 13.37 14.41
CA HIS A 24 22.32 14.16 15.48
C HIS A 24 22.18 13.33 16.77
N LEU A 25 21.65 12.11 16.67
CA LEU A 25 21.54 11.23 17.83
C LEU A 25 22.90 10.82 18.41
N ALA A 26 23.89 10.55 17.56
CA ALA A 26 25.22 10.14 18.00
C ALA A 26 26.01 11.25 18.72
N GLN A 27 25.76 12.52 18.38
CA GLN A 27 26.48 13.67 18.94
C GLN A 27 25.78 14.29 20.17
N SER A 28 24.50 14.00 20.37
CA SER A 28 23.69 14.62 21.40
C SER A 28 24.01 14.06 22.80
N LYS A 29 24.37 14.96 23.73
CA LYS A 29 24.72 14.59 25.12
C LYS A 29 23.52 14.43 26.06
N SER A 30 22.33 14.88 25.65
CA SER A 30 21.13 14.98 26.49
C SER A 30 19.96 14.13 25.98
N LEU A 31 20.23 12.97 25.38
CA LEU A 31 19.18 12.08 24.90
C LEU A 31 18.64 11.18 26.01
N LEU A 32 17.33 10.97 25.98
CA LEU A 32 16.67 10.00 26.85
C LEU A 32 16.84 8.58 26.29
N LYS A 33 16.97 7.61 27.20
CA LYS A 33 16.80 6.19 26.86
C LYS A 33 15.32 5.85 27.00
N VAL A 34 14.67 5.51 25.89
CA VAL A 34 13.21 5.43 25.80
C VAL A 34 12.76 3.98 25.80
N SER A 35 12.20 3.51 26.91
CA SER A 35 11.51 2.22 27.01
C SER A 35 10.00 2.38 26.79
N ARG A 36 9.25 1.27 26.75
CA ARG A 36 7.78 1.26 26.61
C ARG A 36 7.09 2.30 27.50
N ARG A 37 7.46 2.36 28.79
CA ARG A 37 6.83 3.26 29.77
C ARG A 37 7.16 4.73 29.54
N ASP A 38 8.27 5.01 28.88
CA ASP A 38 8.79 6.37 28.68
C ASP A 38 8.17 6.99 27.41
N LEU A 39 7.72 6.17 26.46
CA LEU A 39 7.13 6.62 25.18
C LEU A 39 6.07 7.73 25.36
N PRO A 40 5.03 7.61 26.22
CA PRO A 40 4.02 8.65 26.35
C PRO A 40 4.61 9.98 26.85
N TYR A 41 5.59 9.94 27.74
CA TYR A 41 6.24 11.14 28.27
C TYR A 41 7.10 11.82 27.22
N VAL A 42 7.97 11.06 26.53
CA VAL A 42 8.89 11.60 25.52
C VAL A 42 8.11 12.19 24.35
N VAL A 43 7.08 11.49 23.87
CA VAL A 43 6.19 11.95 22.79
C VAL A 43 5.45 13.22 23.20
N SER A 44 4.77 13.23 24.36
CA SER A 44 3.97 14.39 24.80
C SER A 44 4.80 15.65 25.09
N LYS A 45 6.10 15.50 25.32
CA LYS A 45 7.02 16.61 25.61
C LYS A 45 7.84 17.06 24.40
N GLY A 46 7.66 16.45 23.23
CA GLY A 46 8.47 16.80 22.06
C GLY A 46 9.95 16.49 22.27
N LEU A 47 10.29 15.46 23.05
CA LEU A 47 11.67 15.12 23.40
C LEU A 47 12.26 14.09 22.43
N SER A 48 13.59 14.05 22.39
CA SER A 48 14.36 13.10 21.58
C SER A 48 15.04 12.03 22.45
N GLY A 49 15.12 10.81 21.94
CA GLY A 49 15.73 9.71 22.66
C GLY A 49 15.90 8.43 21.85
N GLY A 50 16.94 7.66 22.20
CA GLY A 50 17.20 6.34 21.63
C GLY A 50 16.27 5.30 22.26
N THR A 51 15.60 4.51 21.44
CA THR A 51 14.66 3.48 21.91
C THR A 51 15.40 2.24 22.43
N THR A 52 14.90 1.64 23.51
CA THR A 52 15.32 0.30 23.95
C THR A 52 14.74 -0.78 23.04
N VAL A 53 15.06 -2.05 23.32
CA VAL A 53 14.45 -3.19 22.62
C VAL A 53 12.92 -3.13 22.74
N SER A 54 12.36 -2.97 23.94
CA SER A 54 10.90 -2.89 24.13
C SER A 54 10.22 -1.80 23.29
N ALA A 55 10.71 -0.55 23.33
CA ALA A 55 10.12 0.53 22.53
C ALA A 55 10.31 0.32 21.02
N THR A 56 11.46 -0.23 20.61
CA THR A 56 11.75 -0.52 19.21
C THR A 56 10.82 -1.61 18.66
N MET A 57 10.54 -2.65 19.45
CA MET A 57 9.60 -3.71 19.07
C MET A 57 8.21 -3.16 18.78
N ILE A 58 7.68 -2.30 19.66
CA ILE A 58 6.37 -1.66 19.48
C ILE A 58 6.32 -0.87 18.18
N ALA A 59 7.32 -0.01 17.95
CA ALA A 59 7.38 0.84 16.77
C ALA A 59 7.55 0.03 15.48
N ALA A 60 8.46 -0.94 15.48
CA ALA A 60 8.73 -1.80 14.33
C ALA A 60 7.52 -2.66 13.95
N HIS A 61 6.86 -3.28 14.94
CA HIS A 61 5.66 -4.07 14.70
C HIS A 61 4.51 -3.21 14.14
N ARG A 62 4.28 -2.02 14.70
CA ARG A 62 3.29 -1.06 14.18
C ARG A 62 3.58 -0.60 12.75
N ALA A 63 4.85 -0.57 12.36
CA ALA A 63 5.27 -0.27 10.99
C ALA A 63 5.23 -1.50 10.05
N GLY A 64 4.75 -2.66 10.51
CA GLY A 64 4.66 -3.88 9.72
C GLY A 64 5.99 -4.63 9.57
N ILE A 65 7.01 -4.32 10.38
CA ILE A 65 8.32 -4.99 10.35
C ILE A 65 8.29 -6.23 11.23
N SER A 66 8.57 -7.40 10.66
CA SER A 66 8.51 -8.69 11.36
C SER A 66 9.83 -9.15 11.99
N VAL A 67 10.97 -8.53 11.64
CA VAL A 67 12.30 -8.92 12.13
C VAL A 67 13.03 -7.69 12.65
N PHE A 68 13.42 -7.72 13.92
CA PHE A 68 14.21 -6.72 14.60
C PHE A 68 15.55 -7.35 15.04
N VAL A 69 16.64 -6.60 14.91
CA VAL A 69 17.99 -7.03 15.28
C VAL A 69 18.54 -6.12 16.36
N THR A 70 19.16 -6.72 17.38
CA THR A 70 19.89 -6.00 18.42
C THR A 70 21.18 -6.75 18.78
N GLY A 71 22.05 -6.11 19.56
CA GLY A 71 23.20 -6.81 20.12
C GLY A 71 22.75 -7.92 21.08
N GLY A 72 21.96 -7.56 22.09
CA GLY A 72 21.52 -8.46 23.16
C GLY A 72 20.25 -7.88 23.79
N ILE A 73 19.30 -8.73 24.19
CA ILE A 73 18.10 -8.27 24.89
C ILE A 73 18.41 -7.95 26.36
N GLY A 74 17.54 -7.17 27.02
CA GLY A 74 17.48 -7.15 28.47
C GLY A 74 16.96 -8.48 29.03
N GLY A 75 16.92 -8.59 30.36
CA GLY A 75 16.61 -9.83 31.04
C GLY A 75 16.39 -9.63 32.53
N VAL A 76 16.35 -10.74 33.27
CA VAL A 76 16.35 -10.74 34.73
C VAL A 76 17.77 -10.43 35.21
N HIS A 77 17.93 -9.48 36.12
CA HIS A 77 19.25 -9.20 36.71
C HIS A 77 19.67 -10.34 37.65
N ARG A 78 20.97 -10.45 37.96
CA ARG A 78 21.54 -11.57 38.75
C ARG A 78 20.98 -11.73 40.17
N ASP A 79 20.42 -10.67 40.74
CA ASP A 79 19.66 -10.70 42.02
C ASP A 79 18.16 -10.42 41.81
N GLY A 80 17.65 -10.68 40.59
CA GLY A 80 16.29 -10.34 40.18
C GLY A 80 15.21 -11.05 40.99
N GLN A 81 15.49 -12.21 41.58
CA GLN A 81 14.57 -12.91 42.46
C GLN A 81 14.25 -12.16 43.76
N ASN A 82 15.16 -11.28 44.21
CA ASN A 82 14.98 -10.48 45.42
C ASN A 82 14.63 -9.03 45.07
N SER A 83 15.36 -8.45 44.11
CA SER A 83 15.22 -7.04 43.71
C SER A 83 14.03 -6.78 42.78
N LEU A 84 13.52 -7.81 42.09
CA LEU A 84 12.56 -7.70 40.99
C LEU A 84 13.05 -6.77 39.86
N ASP A 85 14.37 -6.57 39.73
CA ASP A 85 14.97 -5.82 38.63
C ASP A 85 14.95 -6.68 37.35
N ILE A 86 13.85 -6.54 36.61
CA ILE A 86 13.54 -7.31 35.40
C ILE A 86 13.30 -6.34 34.25
N SER A 87 13.98 -6.57 33.13
CA SER A 87 13.83 -5.72 31.96
C SER A 87 12.43 -5.79 31.35
N ALA A 88 11.90 -4.63 30.98
CA ALA A 88 10.66 -4.50 30.21
C ALA A 88 10.72 -5.19 28.83
N ASP A 89 11.92 -5.52 28.33
CA ASP A 89 12.10 -6.27 27.09
C ASP A 89 11.41 -7.64 27.14
N LEU A 90 11.42 -8.32 28.30
CA LEU A 90 10.83 -9.65 28.45
C LEU A 90 9.31 -9.63 28.38
N THR A 91 8.69 -8.66 29.06
CA THR A 91 7.23 -8.45 28.99
C THR A 91 6.80 -7.91 27.62
N GLU A 92 7.66 -7.19 26.91
CA GLU A 92 7.33 -6.77 25.54
C GLU A 92 7.35 -7.94 24.57
N LEU A 93 8.31 -8.86 24.71
CA LEU A 93 8.33 -10.12 23.97
C LEU A 93 7.07 -10.95 24.18
N SER A 94 6.35 -10.81 25.29
CA SER A 94 5.08 -11.50 25.50
C SER A 94 3.85 -10.82 24.89
N ARG A 95 4.03 -9.64 24.27
CA ARG A 95 2.94 -8.77 23.80
C ARG A 95 3.04 -8.36 22.34
N THR A 96 4.24 -8.33 21.78
CA THR A 96 4.48 -7.79 20.45
C THR A 96 4.92 -8.89 19.48
N PRO A 97 4.11 -9.21 18.45
CA PRO A 97 4.42 -10.21 17.42
C PRO A 97 5.55 -9.77 16.49
N ILE A 98 6.79 -9.92 16.96
CA ILE A 98 8.00 -9.63 16.20
C ILE A 98 9.11 -10.62 16.55
N ALA A 99 9.91 -10.99 15.55
CA ALA A 99 11.11 -11.78 15.78
C ALA A 99 12.26 -10.86 16.20
N VAL A 100 12.88 -11.14 17.34
CA VAL A 100 14.06 -10.44 17.85
C VAL A 100 15.28 -11.33 17.66
N VAL A 101 16.26 -10.86 16.90
CA VAL A 101 17.53 -11.54 16.65
C VAL A 101 18.60 -10.86 17.49
N SER A 102 19.22 -11.61 18.40
CA SER A 102 20.25 -11.08 19.31
C SER A 102 21.27 -12.13 19.68
N ALA A 103 22.39 -11.73 20.31
CA ALA A 103 23.38 -12.67 20.86
C ALA A 103 22.94 -13.21 22.23
N GLY A 104 21.67 -13.56 22.35
CA GLY A 104 21.04 -13.90 23.62
C GLY A 104 20.79 -12.67 24.49
N VAL A 105 21.02 -12.84 25.78
CA VAL A 105 20.78 -11.84 26.84
C VAL A 105 22.11 -11.15 27.17
N LYS A 106 22.10 -9.84 27.45
CA LYS A 106 23.34 -9.12 27.82
C LYS A 106 24.01 -9.80 29.02
N SER A 107 25.32 -9.91 28.98
CA SER A 107 26.14 -10.70 29.92
C SER A 107 26.06 -10.29 31.40
N ILE A 108 25.63 -9.06 31.70
CA ILE A 108 25.42 -8.58 33.08
C ILE A 108 24.19 -9.19 33.77
N LEU A 109 23.41 -9.98 33.05
CA LEU A 109 22.10 -10.49 33.46
C LEU A 109 22.17 -11.98 33.80
N ASP A 110 21.09 -12.49 34.36
CA ASP A 110 20.89 -13.89 34.69
C ASP A 110 20.20 -14.63 33.54
N ILE A 111 20.94 -15.50 32.86
CA ILE A 111 20.41 -16.22 31.69
C ILE A 111 19.36 -17.24 32.11
N GLY A 112 19.64 -18.06 33.14
CA GLY A 112 18.72 -19.08 33.62
C GLY A 112 17.36 -18.51 34.00
N ARG A 113 17.35 -17.47 34.85
CA ARG A 113 16.10 -16.79 35.25
C ARG A 113 15.43 -16.07 34.09
N THR A 114 16.19 -15.56 33.13
CA THR A 114 15.61 -14.94 31.94
C THR A 114 14.88 -15.96 31.07
N LEU A 115 15.46 -17.14 30.87
CA LEU A 115 14.82 -18.22 30.12
C LEU A 115 13.54 -18.71 30.81
N GLU A 116 13.58 -18.93 32.13
CA GLU A 116 12.40 -19.28 32.94
C GLU A 116 11.29 -18.22 32.85
N PHE A 117 11.66 -16.94 32.89
CA PHE A 117 10.69 -15.86 32.74
C PHE A 117 10.07 -15.84 31.33
N LEU A 118 10.88 -16.02 30.28
CA LEU A 118 10.40 -16.06 28.90
C LEU A 118 9.48 -17.26 28.66
N GLU A 119 9.82 -18.42 29.22
CA GLU A 119 8.95 -19.60 29.21
C GLU A 119 7.61 -19.31 29.89
N THR A 120 7.64 -18.74 31.09
CA THR A 120 6.43 -18.35 31.85
C THR A 120 5.54 -17.38 31.06
N GLN A 121 6.16 -16.50 30.27
CA GLN A 121 5.48 -15.52 29.41
C GLN A 121 5.07 -16.09 28.04
N GLY A 122 5.34 -17.37 27.77
CA GLY A 122 5.01 -18.04 26.51
C GLY A 122 5.83 -17.56 25.32
N VAL A 123 7.02 -16.98 25.52
CA VAL A 123 7.87 -16.49 24.43
C VAL A 123 8.64 -17.67 23.84
N CYS A 124 8.55 -17.86 22.52
CA CYS A 124 9.34 -18.89 21.83
C CYS A 124 10.81 -18.45 21.74
N VAL A 125 11.71 -19.25 22.31
CA VAL A 125 13.16 -19.02 22.27
C VAL A 125 13.84 -20.13 21.48
N ALA A 126 14.61 -19.77 20.46
CA ALA A 126 15.39 -20.71 19.67
C ALA A 126 16.84 -20.24 19.48
N THR A 127 17.80 -21.14 19.67
CA THR A 127 19.20 -20.87 19.33
C THR A 127 19.44 -21.10 17.84
N TYR A 128 20.19 -20.19 17.21
CA TYR A 128 20.58 -20.27 15.81
C TYR A 128 21.92 -21.00 15.67
N GLY A 129 21.91 -22.13 14.96
CA GLY A 129 23.09 -22.95 14.72
C GLY A 129 22.86 -24.43 15.02
N PRO A 130 23.93 -25.23 15.08
CA PRO A 130 23.84 -26.69 15.27
C PRO A 130 23.61 -27.12 16.72
N SER A 131 23.70 -26.20 17.69
CA SER A 131 23.58 -26.48 19.12
C SER A 131 22.32 -25.82 19.72
N GLU A 132 21.85 -26.39 20.82
CA GLU A 132 20.82 -25.80 21.69
C GLU A 132 21.43 -24.86 22.75
N ASP A 133 22.77 -24.78 22.84
CA ASP A 133 23.45 -23.90 23.78
C ASP A 133 23.05 -22.45 23.58
N PHE A 134 22.40 -21.87 24.59
CA PHE A 134 22.01 -20.48 24.57
C PHE A 134 23.28 -19.60 24.69
N PRO A 135 23.48 -18.61 23.82
CA PRO A 135 24.67 -17.76 23.87
C PRO A 135 24.63 -16.77 25.03
N ALA A 136 25.79 -16.53 25.63
CA ALA A 136 25.98 -15.58 26.73
C ALA A 136 26.59 -14.25 26.23
N PHE A 137 26.03 -13.70 25.15
CA PHE A 137 26.46 -12.44 24.53
C PHE A 137 27.87 -12.47 23.93
N PHE A 138 28.92 -12.44 24.75
CA PHE A 138 30.32 -12.49 24.32
C PHE A 138 30.89 -13.90 24.19
N THR A 139 30.17 -14.93 24.64
CA THR A 139 30.55 -16.34 24.51
C THR A 139 29.42 -17.13 23.84
N PRO A 140 29.75 -18.08 22.95
CA PRO A 140 28.75 -18.96 22.34
C PRO A 140 28.12 -19.94 23.34
N HIS A 141 28.77 -20.19 24.49
CA HIS A 141 28.28 -21.11 25.51
C HIS A 141 27.98 -20.37 26.82
N SER A 142 26.75 -20.52 27.33
CA SER A 142 26.33 -19.97 28.63
C SER A 142 26.20 -21.01 29.74
N GLY A 143 26.21 -22.30 29.40
CA GLY A 143 25.83 -23.39 30.31
C GLY A 143 24.31 -23.59 30.43
N PHE A 144 23.50 -22.82 29.69
CA PHE A 144 22.06 -22.99 29.55
C PHE A 144 21.70 -23.35 28.11
N THR A 145 20.58 -24.04 27.93
CA THR A 145 20.04 -24.39 26.61
C THR A 145 18.74 -23.63 26.34
N SER A 146 18.49 -23.29 25.07
CA SER A 146 17.16 -22.88 24.62
C SER A 146 16.26 -24.11 24.42
N ALA A 147 14.95 -23.93 24.56
CA ALA A 147 13.98 -24.99 24.33
C ALA A 147 13.99 -25.57 22.89
N TYR A 148 14.44 -24.78 21.91
CA TYR A 148 14.47 -25.16 20.51
C TYR A 148 15.74 -24.66 19.83
N ASN A 149 16.10 -25.22 18.67
CA ASN A 149 17.14 -24.69 17.81
C ASN A 149 16.68 -24.58 16.34
N VAL A 150 17.35 -23.72 15.57
CA VAL A 150 17.14 -23.54 14.12
C VAL A 150 18.50 -23.46 13.44
N HIS A 151 18.71 -24.26 12.39
CA HIS A 151 20.07 -24.48 11.86
C HIS A 151 20.48 -23.44 10.81
N ASN A 152 19.49 -22.79 10.18
CA ASN A 152 19.71 -21.94 9.02
C ASN A 152 18.61 -20.87 8.89
N PRO A 153 18.80 -19.85 8.04
CA PRO A 153 17.83 -18.76 7.93
C PRO A 153 16.45 -19.20 7.44
N SER A 154 16.37 -20.30 6.68
CA SER A 154 15.10 -20.82 6.17
C SER A 154 14.27 -21.49 7.27
N GLU A 155 14.90 -22.22 8.19
CA GLU A 155 14.23 -22.79 9.37
C GLU A 155 13.74 -21.71 10.33
N ALA A 156 14.60 -20.74 10.64
CA ALA A 156 14.22 -19.58 11.45
C ALA A 156 13.04 -18.82 10.82
N ALA A 157 13.07 -18.62 9.50
CA ALA A 157 11.95 -18.02 8.78
C ALA A 157 10.66 -18.84 8.87
N LYS A 158 10.73 -20.18 8.80
CA LYS A 158 9.55 -21.05 8.97
C LYS A 158 8.97 -20.93 10.37
N LEU A 159 9.82 -20.91 11.40
CA LEU A 159 9.41 -20.74 12.79
C LEU A 159 8.64 -19.41 12.96
N ILE A 160 9.23 -18.31 12.49
CA ILE A 160 8.62 -16.98 12.57
C ILE A 160 7.31 -16.92 11.77
N ALA A 161 7.29 -17.47 10.55
CA ALA A 161 6.08 -17.53 9.74
C ALA A 161 4.96 -18.32 10.43
N SER A 162 5.28 -19.44 11.07
CA SER A 162 4.30 -20.24 11.81
C SER A 162 3.75 -19.49 13.02
N ALA A 163 4.60 -18.77 13.78
CA ALA A 163 4.14 -17.94 14.89
C ALA A 163 3.16 -16.85 14.42
N LEU A 164 3.47 -16.16 13.33
CA LEU A 164 2.59 -15.15 12.72
C LEU A 164 1.28 -15.77 12.20
N LEU A 165 1.33 -16.93 11.56
CA LEU A 165 0.16 -17.64 11.03
C LEU A 165 -0.80 -18.12 12.12
N LEU A 166 -0.28 -18.50 13.29
CA LEU A 166 -1.09 -18.89 14.44
C LEU A 166 -1.77 -17.69 15.12
N GLY A 167 -1.45 -16.45 14.73
CA GLY A 167 -2.04 -15.25 15.30
C GLY A 167 -1.63 -14.99 16.76
N LEU A 168 -0.52 -15.58 17.20
CA LEU A 168 -0.05 -15.45 18.58
C LEU A 168 0.36 -13.99 18.86
N GLN A 169 0.01 -13.50 20.05
CA GLN A 169 0.27 -12.12 20.47
C GLN A 169 1.62 -11.98 21.21
N ASN A 170 2.63 -12.74 20.79
CA ASN A 170 3.97 -12.77 21.38
C ASN A 170 5.05 -12.77 20.30
N GLY A 171 6.25 -12.37 20.69
CA GLY A 171 7.45 -12.38 19.87
C GLY A 171 8.18 -13.72 19.88
N VAL A 172 9.20 -13.80 19.03
CA VAL A 172 10.11 -14.94 18.95
C VAL A 172 11.53 -14.43 19.18
N LEU A 173 12.29 -15.05 20.08
CA LEU A 173 13.70 -14.76 20.28
C LEU A 173 14.56 -15.76 19.51
N ILE A 174 15.34 -15.26 18.56
CA ILE A 174 16.39 -16.03 17.86
C ILE A 174 17.74 -15.64 18.44
N ALA A 175 18.32 -16.52 19.24
CA ALA A 175 19.60 -16.30 19.90
C ALA A 175 20.75 -16.77 19.00
N VAL A 176 21.59 -15.83 18.56
CA VAL A 176 22.67 -16.05 17.59
C VAL A 176 24.02 -15.99 18.31
N PRO A 177 24.80 -17.08 18.37
CA PRO A 177 26.11 -17.05 18.99
C PRO A 177 27.06 -16.08 18.30
N ILE A 178 27.96 -15.47 19.07
CA ILE A 178 29.07 -14.68 18.53
C ILE A 178 29.94 -15.57 17.63
N PRO A 179 30.52 -15.05 16.51
CA PRO A 179 31.41 -15.84 15.67
C PRO A 179 32.60 -16.42 16.46
N GLU A 180 33.01 -17.66 16.13
CA GLU A 180 34.09 -18.38 16.84
C GLU A 180 35.41 -17.61 16.88
N GLU A 181 35.75 -16.89 15.80
CA GLU A 181 36.95 -16.04 15.71
C GLU A 181 37.00 -14.92 16.76
N HIS A 182 35.85 -14.53 17.31
CA HIS A 182 35.71 -13.54 18.38
C HIS A 182 35.36 -14.15 19.74
N ALA A 183 35.08 -15.46 19.79
CA ALA A 183 34.72 -16.18 21.02
C ALA A 183 35.90 -16.36 21.97
N ALA A 184 37.14 -16.40 21.47
CA ALA A 184 38.35 -16.60 22.29
C ALA A 184 38.55 -15.49 23.36
N ALA A 185 38.07 -14.28 23.11
CA ALA A 185 38.08 -13.19 24.09
C ALA A 185 36.91 -13.26 25.09
N GLY A 186 35.88 -14.08 24.81
CA GLY A 186 34.62 -14.11 25.54
C GLY A 186 34.78 -14.48 27.01
N GLN A 187 35.59 -15.49 27.33
CA GLN A 187 35.85 -15.90 28.71
C GLN A 187 36.54 -14.79 29.52
N GLN A 188 37.56 -14.13 28.94
CA GLN A 188 38.22 -12.99 29.55
C GLN A 188 37.25 -11.83 29.81
N ILE A 189 36.32 -11.58 28.87
CA ILE A 189 35.30 -10.54 29.01
C ILE A 189 34.30 -10.89 30.12
N GLU A 190 33.87 -12.16 30.22
CA GLU A 190 32.95 -12.62 31.26
C GLU A 190 33.56 -12.53 32.66
N GLU A 191 34.83 -12.89 32.81
CA GLU A 191 35.58 -12.69 34.06
C GLU A 191 35.64 -11.20 34.45
N ALA A 192 35.87 -10.31 33.49
CA ALA A 192 35.85 -8.87 33.71
C ALA A 192 34.45 -8.35 34.11
N ILE A 193 33.38 -8.92 33.52
CA ILE A 193 31.99 -8.58 33.88
C ILE A 193 31.68 -9.03 35.30
N GLN A 194 32.10 -10.23 35.69
CA GLN A 194 31.91 -10.74 37.04
C GLN A 194 32.62 -9.85 38.06
N ALA A 195 33.87 -9.47 37.79
CA ALA A 195 34.63 -8.55 38.64
C ALA A 195 33.95 -7.17 38.76
N ALA A 196 33.47 -6.62 37.63
CA ALA A 196 32.76 -5.34 37.60
C ALA A 196 31.41 -5.40 38.33
N ALA A 197 30.67 -6.48 38.22
CA ALA A 197 29.40 -6.68 38.92
C ALA A 197 29.60 -6.80 40.43
N THR A 198 30.62 -7.55 40.87
CA THR A 198 30.99 -7.63 42.29
C THR A 198 31.40 -6.26 42.83
N GLU A 199 32.18 -5.49 42.07
CA GLU A 199 32.56 -4.12 42.47
C GLU A 199 31.35 -3.18 42.55
N ALA A 200 30.42 -3.27 41.59
CA ALA A 200 29.19 -2.47 41.60
C ALA A 200 28.35 -2.75 42.86
N SER A 201 28.23 -4.03 43.23
CA SER A 201 27.53 -4.47 44.44
C SER A 201 28.22 -3.94 45.71
N LEU A 202 29.54 -4.08 45.82
CA LEU A 202 30.32 -3.57 46.96
C LEU A 202 30.21 -2.04 47.11
N LYS A 203 30.06 -1.32 46.00
CA LYS A 203 29.88 0.14 45.97
C LYS A 203 28.43 0.60 46.12
N GLY A 204 27.48 -0.32 46.26
CA GLY A 204 26.05 0.01 46.38
C GLY A 204 25.45 0.68 45.14
N ILE A 205 26.04 0.46 43.96
CA ILE A 205 25.50 1.00 42.69
C ILE A 205 24.25 0.19 42.33
N THR A 206 23.13 0.86 42.13
CA THR A 206 21.81 0.22 41.92
C THR A 206 21.01 0.89 40.79
N GLY A 207 19.98 0.20 40.29
CA GLY A 207 19.08 0.71 39.27
C GLY A 207 19.77 1.06 37.94
N LYS A 208 19.39 2.19 37.34
CA LYS A 208 19.83 2.61 36.00
C LYS A 208 21.34 2.84 35.87
N ASP A 209 22.04 3.04 36.99
CA ASP A 209 23.47 3.40 37.02
C ASP A 209 24.39 2.16 37.02
N VAL A 210 23.85 0.96 37.25
CA VAL A 210 24.60 -0.31 37.25
C VAL A 210 25.19 -0.62 35.88
N THR A 211 24.39 -0.50 34.82
CA THR A 211 24.82 -0.88 33.47
C THR A 211 25.95 0.01 32.94
N PRO A 212 25.88 1.36 33.01
CA PRO A 212 26.98 2.22 32.59
C PRO A 212 28.27 1.96 33.37
N PHE A 213 28.18 1.73 34.69
CA PHE A 213 29.34 1.43 35.52
C PHE A 213 30.02 0.12 35.09
N ILE A 214 29.26 -0.96 34.92
CA ILE A 214 29.80 -2.26 34.51
C ILE A 214 30.44 -2.15 33.12
N LEU A 215 29.79 -1.50 32.15
CA LEU A 215 30.32 -1.35 30.80
C LEU A 215 31.65 -0.57 30.78
N GLN A 216 31.75 0.52 31.55
CA GLN A 216 33.00 1.28 31.66
C GLN A 216 34.12 0.41 32.26
N LYS A 217 33.84 -0.27 33.38
CA LYS A 217 34.81 -1.12 34.06
C LYS A 217 35.28 -2.28 33.19
N VAL A 218 34.36 -2.91 32.45
CA VAL A 218 34.67 -4.00 31.52
C VAL A 218 35.52 -3.49 30.35
N SER A 219 35.25 -2.29 29.83
CA SER A 219 36.10 -1.67 28.81
C SER A 219 37.54 -1.49 29.32
N ASP A 220 37.70 -0.99 30.54
CA ASP A 220 39.01 -0.76 31.17
C ASP A 220 39.76 -2.08 31.40
N LEU A 221 39.09 -3.09 31.98
CA LEU A 221 39.67 -4.41 32.29
C LEU A 221 40.03 -5.22 31.05
N THR A 222 39.32 -5.01 29.94
CA THR A 222 39.54 -5.74 28.68
C THR A 222 40.37 -4.97 27.66
N GLN A 223 40.87 -3.77 28.01
CA GLN A 223 41.63 -2.88 27.12
C GLN A 223 40.92 -2.65 25.77
N GLY A 224 39.60 -2.49 25.80
CA GLY A 224 38.78 -2.26 24.60
C GLY A 224 38.43 -3.50 23.77
N LYS A 225 38.87 -4.71 24.13
CA LYS A 225 38.48 -5.96 23.44
C LYS A 225 36.96 -6.20 23.50
N SER A 226 36.31 -5.83 24.60
CA SER A 226 34.85 -5.94 24.76
C SER A 226 34.07 -5.13 23.72
N LEU A 227 34.56 -3.94 23.33
CA LEU A 227 33.95 -3.12 22.28
C LEU A 227 34.08 -3.78 20.90
N GLN A 228 35.25 -4.36 20.60
CA GLN A 228 35.48 -5.07 19.34
C GLN A 228 34.54 -6.29 19.21
N SER A 229 34.43 -7.11 20.26
CA SER A 229 33.51 -8.25 20.29
C SER A 229 32.04 -7.80 20.19
N ASN A 230 31.67 -6.65 20.78
CA ASN A 230 30.32 -6.10 20.68
C ASN A 230 29.99 -5.63 19.25
N ILE A 231 30.94 -5.01 18.54
CA ILE A 231 30.75 -4.65 17.13
C ILE A 231 30.61 -5.91 16.27
N ALA A 232 31.45 -6.93 16.52
CA ALA A 232 31.42 -8.19 15.80
C ALA A 232 30.09 -8.93 15.97
N LEU A 233 29.59 -9.07 17.20
CA LEU A 233 28.31 -9.73 17.46
C LEU A 233 27.15 -8.96 16.82
N ILE A 234 27.13 -7.61 16.88
CA ILE A 234 26.05 -6.82 16.26
C ILE A 234 26.04 -7.02 14.74
N ARG A 235 27.23 -7.04 14.11
CA ARG A 235 27.36 -7.32 12.67
C ARG A 235 26.89 -8.73 12.32
N ASN A 236 27.21 -9.73 13.16
CA ASN A 236 26.75 -11.09 12.98
C ASN A 236 25.21 -11.20 13.09
N ASN A 237 24.64 -10.62 14.13
CA ASN A 237 23.18 -10.59 14.32
C ASN A 237 22.48 -9.87 13.16
N ALA A 238 23.06 -8.77 12.65
CA ALA A 238 22.52 -8.05 11.49
C ALA A 238 22.58 -8.88 10.21
N LYS A 239 23.68 -9.62 10.00
CA LYS A 239 23.83 -10.55 8.88
C LYS A 239 22.78 -11.66 8.95
N VAL A 240 22.69 -12.37 10.08
CA VAL A 240 21.74 -13.46 10.28
C VAL A 240 20.30 -12.96 10.20
N GLY A 241 19.96 -11.88 10.89
CA GLY A 241 18.63 -11.27 10.84
C GLY A 241 18.22 -10.82 9.45
N SER A 242 19.15 -10.26 8.67
CA SER A 242 18.89 -9.92 7.26
C SER A 242 18.62 -11.14 6.39
N GLN A 243 19.36 -12.23 6.60
CA GLN A 243 19.14 -13.50 5.89
C GLN A 243 17.78 -14.12 6.25
N ILE A 244 17.41 -14.09 7.54
CA ILE A 244 16.11 -14.55 8.03
C ILE A 244 14.98 -13.72 7.42
N ALA A 245 15.09 -12.39 7.43
CA ALA A 245 14.09 -11.50 6.82
C ALA A 245 13.94 -11.77 5.31
N CYS A 246 15.04 -12.01 4.60
CA CYS A 246 15.05 -12.43 3.20
C CYS A 246 14.28 -13.75 2.99
N ALA A 247 14.58 -14.77 3.80
CA ALA A 247 13.98 -16.09 3.72
C ALA A 247 12.48 -16.05 4.10
N LEU A 248 12.11 -15.28 5.12
CA LEU A 248 10.74 -15.06 5.53
C LEU A 248 9.94 -14.39 4.42
N SER A 249 10.49 -13.32 3.81
CA SER A 249 9.87 -12.66 2.66
C SER A 249 9.66 -13.63 1.50
N LYS A 250 10.66 -14.48 1.17
CA LYS A 250 10.54 -15.53 0.15
C LYS A 250 9.46 -16.56 0.49
N GLN A 251 9.39 -17.05 1.73
CA GLN A 251 8.40 -18.06 2.13
C GLN A 251 6.98 -17.50 2.17
N VAL A 252 6.80 -16.26 2.64
CA VAL A 252 5.52 -15.56 2.49
C VAL A 252 5.19 -15.47 0.99
N ARG A 253 6.17 -15.07 0.15
CA ARG A 253 6.11 -15.05 -1.33
C ARG A 253 5.89 -16.41 -2.02
N GLU A 254 6.10 -17.53 -1.36
CA GLU A 254 5.87 -18.88 -1.90
C GLU A 254 4.56 -19.49 -1.39
N LYS A 255 4.22 -19.31 -0.10
CA LYS A 255 3.01 -19.87 0.52
C LYS A 255 1.72 -19.19 0.04
N THR A 256 1.67 -17.87 -0.10
CA THR A 256 0.50 -17.21 -0.72
C THR A 256 0.38 -17.56 -2.23
N SER A 257 1.43 -18.09 -2.85
CA SER A 257 1.39 -18.60 -4.24
C SER A 257 0.90 -20.05 -4.31
N LYS A 258 0.84 -20.77 -3.18
CA LYS A 258 0.37 -22.16 -3.08
C LYS A 258 -0.95 -22.33 -2.31
N SER A 259 -1.41 -21.34 -1.54
CA SER A 259 -2.44 -21.57 -0.50
C SER A 259 -3.72 -20.73 -0.57
N LEU A 260 -3.84 -19.65 -1.34
CA LEU A 260 -5.02 -18.76 -1.23
C LEU A 260 -5.50 -18.13 -2.54
N ILE A 261 -4.99 -18.58 -3.67
CA ILE A 261 -5.42 -18.10 -4.99
C ILE A 261 -5.62 -19.36 -5.81
N SER A 262 -6.86 -19.65 -6.20
CA SER A 262 -7.08 -20.56 -7.33
C SER A 262 -6.20 -20.07 -8.48
N GLN A 263 -5.32 -20.95 -8.99
CA GLN A 263 -4.41 -20.53 -10.06
C GLN A 263 -5.22 -19.84 -11.16
N PRO A 264 -4.75 -18.71 -11.71
CA PRO A 264 -5.43 -18.07 -12.82
C PRO A 264 -5.67 -19.12 -13.90
N GLY A 265 -6.89 -19.18 -14.43
CA GLY A 265 -7.20 -20.07 -15.55
C GLY A 265 -6.15 -19.85 -16.65
N LYS A 266 -5.67 -20.93 -17.30
CA LYS A 266 -4.61 -20.90 -18.32
C LYS A 266 -4.72 -19.66 -19.24
N VAL A 267 -3.95 -18.61 -18.95
CA VAL A 267 -3.95 -17.37 -19.72
C VAL A 267 -3.16 -17.62 -21.00
N THR A 268 -3.86 -17.76 -22.13
CA THR A 268 -3.30 -18.35 -23.37
C THR A 268 -3.14 -17.36 -24.53
N ALA A 269 -3.53 -16.09 -24.39
CA ALA A 269 -3.41 -15.09 -25.45
C ALA A 269 -2.73 -13.80 -24.95
N ASP A 270 -1.96 -13.15 -25.84
CA ASP A 270 -1.53 -11.77 -25.64
C ASP A 270 -2.79 -10.88 -25.66
N ALA A 271 -3.05 -10.18 -24.55
CA ALA A 271 -4.20 -9.29 -24.42
C ALA A 271 -3.91 -7.96 -25.15
N ASP A 272 -4.91 -7.42 -25.85
CA ASP A 272 -4.78 -6.13 -26.54
C ASP A 272 -4.90 -4.93 -25.59
N VAL A 273 -5.35 -5.16 -24.36
CA VAL A 273 -5.40 -4.21 -23.25
C VAL A 273 -5.47 -4.97 -21.92
N VAL A 274 -4.93 -4.40 -20.85
CA VAL A 274 -5.05 -4.98 -19.49
C VAL A 274 -5.78 -3.99 -18.61
N VAL A 275 -6.75 -4.48 -17.83
CA VAL A 275 -7.51 -3.65 -16.88
C VAL A 275 -7.32 -4.22 -15.49
N ILE A 276 -6.84 -3.41 -14.56
CA ILE A 276 -6.58 -3.80 -13.17
C ILE A 276 -7.48 -2.94 -12.28
N GLY A 277 -8.45 -3.57 -11.62
CA GLY A 277 -9.40 -2.81 -10.82
C GLY A 277 -10.46 -3.62 -10.11
N GLY A 278 -11.34 -2.91 -9.42
CA GLY A 278 -12.40 -3.49 -8.63
C GLY A 278 -13.54 -4.03 -9.50
N ILE A 279 -14.18 -5.06 -8.96
CA ILE A 279 -15.51 -5.56 -9.33
C ILE A 279 -16.33 -5.59 -8.04
N ASN A 280 -17.61 -5.25 -8.10
CA ASN A 280 -18.50 -5.33 -6.95
C ASN A 280 -19.96 -5.52 -7.36
N VAL A 281 -20.79 -5.99 -6.42
CA VAL A 281 -22.24 -6.07 -6.56
C VAL A 281 -22.85 -4.80 -6.00
N ASP A 282 -23.66 -4.11 -6.80
CA ASP A 282 -24.38 -2.90 -6.37
C ASP A 282 -25.83 -3.26 -6.05
N PHE A 283 -26.28 -2.96 -4.83
CA PHE A 283 -27.68 -3.00 -4.43
C PHE A 283 -28.21 -1.57 -4.31
N ILE A 284 -29.16 -1.21 -5.16
CA ILE A 284 -29.85 0.08 -5.12
C ILE A 284 -31.22 -0.13 -4.49
N ALA A 285 -31.37 0.26 -3.23
CA ALA A 285 -32.63 0.23 -2.49
C ALA A 285 -33.35 1.58 -2.63
N LYS A 286 -34.44 1.60 -3.40
CA LYS A 286 -35.27 2.80 -3.61
C LYS A 286 -36.50 2.77 -2.71
N GLY A 287 -36.66 3.79 -1.87
CA GLY A 287 -37.87 4.03 -1.10
C GLY A 287 -39.06 4.40 -1.98
N LYS A 288 -40.26 3.99 -1.56
CA LYS A 288 -41.54 4.44 -2.15
C LYS A 288 -42.12 5.68 -1.47
N THR A 289 -41.39 6.26 -0.53
CA THR A 289 -41.78 7.45 0.21
C THR A 289 -40.74 8.54 0.03
N LYS A 290 -41.18 9.80 0.06
CA LYS A 290 -40.31 10.99 -0.03
C LYS A 290 -39.28 11.04 1.10
N GLU A 291 -39.71 10.69 2.31
CA GLU A 291 -38.84 10.61 3.48
C GLU A 291 -38.67 9.15 3.91
N LEU A 292 -37.43 8.76 4.16
CA LEU A 292 -37.05 7.47 4.71
C LEU A 292 -36.91 7.59 6.23
N GLN A 293 -37.54 6.69 6.97
CA GLN A 293 -37.48 6.66 8.43
C GLN A 293 -36.34 5.76 8.91
N PHE A 294 -35.41 6.30 9.69
CA PHE A 294 -34.29 5.54 10.24
C PHE A 294 -34.73 4.62 11.39
N GLY A 295 -34.07 3.47 11.55
CA GLY A 295 -34.36 2.51 12.62
C GLY A 295 -35.55 1.57 12.36
N GLN A 296 -36.15 1.61 11.17
CA GLN A 296 -37.25 0.73 10.76
C GLN A 296 -37.16 0.31 9.28
N THR A 297 -37.98 -0.67 8.88
CA THR A 297 -38.12 -1.10 7.49
C THR A 297 -39.00 -0.11 6.71
N ASN A 298 -38.49 0.44 5.62
CA ASN A 298 -39.23 1.32 4.72
C ASN A 298 -39.75 0.52 3.50
N PRO A 299 -40.97 0.77 3.01
CA PRO A 299 -41.47 0.15 1.79
C PRO A 299 -40.64 0.65 0.58
N GLY A 300 -40.19 -0.28 -0.26
CA GLY A 300 -39.27 0.05 -1.35
C GLY A 300 -39.13 -1.05 -2.38
N SER A 301 -38.17 -0.89 -3.26
CA SER A 301 -37.66 -1.90 -4.20
C SER A 301 -36.15 -1.96 -4.12
N VAL A 302 -35.57 -3.15 -4.22
CA VAL A 302 -34.11 -3.32 -4.28
C VAL A 302 -33.75 -3.86 -5.66
N PHE A 303 -32.85 -3.17 -6.34
CA PHE A 303 -32.31 -3.56 -7.63
C PHE A 303 -30.86 -3.99 -7.46
N GLN A 304 -30.53 -5.19 -7.93
CA GLN A 304 -29.15 -5.67 -7.98
C GLN A 304 -28.57 -5.35 -9.36
N SER A 305 -27.39 -4.76 -9.38
CA SER A 305 -26.57 -4.59 -10.56
C SER A 305 -25.12 -4.96 -10.26
N PHE A 306 -24.30 -5.05 -11.28
CA PHE A 306 -22.88 -5.34 -11.12
C PHE A 306 -22.13 -4.05 -11.41
N GLY A 307 -21.30 -3.65 -10.45
CA GLY A 307 -20.52 -2.42 -10.29
C GLY A 307 -19.00 -2.64 -10.33
N GLY A 308 -18.25 -1.55 -10.28
CA GLY A 308 -16.80 -1.55 -10.14
C GLY A 308 -16.13 -0.95 -11.36
N VAL A 309 -15.34 0.10 -11.13
CA VAL A 309 -14.71 0.89 -12.20
C VAL A 309 -13.82 0.02 -13.09
N GLY A 310 -12.98 -0.82 -12.50
CA GLY A 310 -12.17 -1.80 -13.25
C GLY A 310 -13.03 -2.69 -14.14
N ARG A 311 -14.09 -3.30 -13.59
CA ARG A 311 -15.01 -4.13 -14.37
C ARG A 311 -15.71 -3.31 -15.45
N ASN A 312 -16.20 -2.12 -15.15
CA ASN A 312 -16.90 -1.23 -16.08
C ASN A 312 -16.06 -0.91 -17.32
N ILE A 313 -14.80 -0.53 -17.12
CA ILE A 313 -13.88 -0.25 -18.22
C ILE A 313 -13.65 -1.54 -19.04
N ALA A 314 -13.41 -2.67 -18.38
CA ALA A 314 -13.20 -3.95 -19.06
C ALA A 314 -14.46 -4.45 -19.82
N ASP A 315 -15.67 -4.25 -19.28
CA ASP A 315 -16.93 -4.59 -19.93
C ASP A 315 -17.15 -3.69 -21.16
N SER A 316 -16.98 -2.36 -21.00
CA SER A 316 -17.06 -1.40 -22.10
C SER A 316 -16.12 -1.78 -23.24
N LEU A 317 -14.84 -2.04 -22.95
CA LEU A 317 -13.86 -2.49 -23.95
C LEU A 317 -14.25 -3.81 -24.61
N SER A 318 -14.74 -4.78 -23.84
CA SER A 318 -15.19 -6.09 -24.37
C SER A 318 -16.36 -5.94 -25.35
N ARG A 319 -17.32 -5.08 -25.02
CA ARG A 319 -18.49 -4.76 -25.86
C ARG A 319 -18.11 -4.01 -27.13
N LEU A 320 -17.03 -3.24 -27.09
CA LEU A 320 -16.47 -2.51 -28.22
C LEU A 320 -15.49 -3.34 -29.06
N GLY A 321 -15.42 -4.66 -28.83
CA GLY A 321 -14.69 -5.60 -29.67
C GLY A 321 -13.25 -5.89 -29.25
N HIS A 322 -12.78 -5.31 -28.14
CA HIS A 322 -11.48 -5.63 -27.54
C HIS A 322 -11.57 -6.87 -26.65
N LYS A 323 -10.42 -7.41 -26.23
CA LYS A 323 -10.36 -8.58 -25.33
C LYS A 323 -9.49 -8.27 -24.10
N PRO A 324 -9.95 -7.33 -23.24
CA PRO A 324 -9.20 -6.94 -22.06
C PRO A 324 -8.93 -8.14 -21.16
N LEU A 325 -7.68 -8.36 -20.76
CA LEU A 325 -7.42 -9.19 -19.58
C LEU A 325 -7.85 -8.38 -18.35
N PHE A 326 -8.92 -8.82 -17.69
CA PHE A 326 -9.39 -8.20 -16.45
C PHE A 326 -8.76 -8.87 -15.23
N ILE A 327 -7.99 -8.09 -14.47
CA ILE A 327 -7.30 -8.51 -13.25
C ILE A 327 -8.03 -7.91 -12.05
N SER A 328 -8.58 -8.77 -11.18
CA SER A 328 -9.39 -8.36 -10.03
C SER A 328 -9.45 -9.46 -8.96
N ALA A 329 -10.32 -9.32 -7.96
CA ALA A 329 -10.57 -10.32 -6.93
C ALA A 329 -12.06 -10.33 -6.51
N THR A 330 -12.62 -11.52 -6.33
CA THR A 330 -13.98 -11.77 -5.81
C THR A 330 -13.94 -12.82 -4.70
N GLY A 331 -14.98 -12.86 -3.87
CA GLY A 331 -15.17 -13.93 -2.89
C GLY A 331 -15.52 -15.26 -3.56
N ALA A 332 -15.26 -16.36 -2.87
CA ALA A 332 -15.79 -17.66 -3.24
C ALA A 332 -17.24 -17.84 -2.75
N ASP A 333 -18.10 -16.87 -3.05
CA ASP A 333 -19.50 -16.80 -2.59
C ASP A 333 -20.49 -16.64 -3.76
N ALA A 334 -21.79 -16.65 -3.43
CA ALA A 334 -22.86 -16.57 -4.41
C ALA A 334 -22.86 -15.24 -5.19
N ASN A 335 -22.41 -14.15 -4.59
CA ASN A 335 -22.27 -12.86 -5.25
C ASN A 335 -21.16 -12.91 -6.31
N GLY A 336 -20.01 -13.50 -5.97
CA GLY A 336 -18.91 -13.70 -6.91
C GLY A 336 -19.28 -14.64 -8.05
N ASP A 337 -20.08 -15.69 -7.79
CA ASP A 337 -20.62 -16.55 -8.84
C ASP A 337 -21.54 -15.77 -9.80
N ALA A 338 -22.43 -14.92 -9.26
CA ALA A 338 -23.34 -14.11 -10.05
C ALA A 338 -22.60 -13.08 -10.92
N GLU A 339 -21.59 -12.41 -10.36
CA GLU A 339 -20.72 -11.48 -11.08
C GLU A 339 -19.99 -12.13 -12.25
N LEU A 340 -19.34 -13.27 -12.01
CA LEU A 340 -18.58 -13.97 -13.04
C LEU A 340 -19.48 -14.54 -14.14
N ASN A 341 -20.69 -15.00 -13.78
CA ASN A 341 -21.68 -15.42 -14.76
C ASN A 341 -22.19 -14.25 -15.61
N TYR A 342 -22.37 -13.06 -15.01
CA TYR A 342 -22.70 -11.84 -15.76
C TYR A 342 -21.56 -11.43 -16.71
N CYS A 343 -20.30 -11.57 -16.26
CA CYS A 343 -19.11 -11.20 -17.02
C CYS A 343 -18.60 -12.29 -17.97
N LYS A 344 -19.43 -13.28 -18.34
CA LYS A 344 -19.01 -14.42 -19.20
C LYS A 344 -18.54 -14.02 -20.60
N HIS A 345 -18.89 -12.82 -21.08
CA HIS A 345 -18.43 -12.26 -22.35
C HIS A 345 -17.06 -11.57 -22.23
N MET A 346 -16.54 -11.39 -21.01
CA MET A 346 -15.25 -10.78 -20.72
C MET A 346 -14.19 -11.86 -20.45
N ASN A 347 -12.91 -11.50 -20.62
CA ASN A 347 -11.82 -12.36 -20.18
C ASN A 347 -11.53 -12.13 -18.68
N THR A 348 -12.19 -12.92 -17.84
CA THR A 348 -12.05 -12.90 -16.38
C THR A 348 -10.98 -13.87 -15.84
N SER A 349 -10.08 -14.37 -16.69
CA SER A 349 -9.02 -15.31 -16.26
C SER A 349 -8.02 -14.72 -15.25
N GLY A 350 -7.97 -13.39 -15.15
CA GLY A 350 -7.19 -12.66 -14.15
C GLY A 350 -7.96 -12.30 -12.87
N VAL A 351 -9.20 -12.79 -12.70
CA VAL A 351 -10.00 -12.53 -11.48
C VAL A 351 -9.74 -13.64 -10.46
N ALA A 352 -9.14 -13.29 -9.32
CA ALA A 352 -8.93 -14.22 -8.22
C ALA A 352 -10.26 -14.56 -7.54
N ARG A 353 -10.41 -15.83 -7.14
CA ARG A 353 -11.50 -16.25 -6.25
C ARG A 353 -10.94 -16.66 -4.89
N LEU A 354 -11.42 -16.01 -3.83
CA LEU A 354 -10.87 -16.12 -2.48
C LEU A 354 -11.89 -16.75 -1.51
N ASP A 355 -11.55 -17.89 -0.91
CA ASP A 355 -12.47 -18.68 -0.06
C ASP A 355 -12.84 -18.04 1.28
N ARG A 356 -12.08 -17.04 1.74
CA ARG A 356 -12.23 -16.41 3.07
C ARG A 356 -12.59 -14.94 3.01
N HIS A 357 -12.99 -14.46 1.85
CA HIS A 357 -13.36 -13.07 1.62
C HIS A 357 -14.75 -12.99 1.02
N THR A 358 -15.47 -11.93 1.35
CA THR A 358 -16.76 -11.59 0.74
C THR A 358 -16.52 -10.85 -0.57
N THR A 359 -17.32 -11.14 -1.59
CA THR A 359 -17.35 -10.36 -2.82
C THR A 359 -17.77 -8.92 -2.50
N ALA A 360 -17.04 -7.96 -3.06
CA ALA A 360 -17.28 -6.55 -2.78
C ALA A 360 -18.74 -6.21 -3.08
N THR A 361 -19.36 -5.48 -2.17
CA THR A 361 -20.77 -5.13 -2.23
C THR A 361 -20.95 -3.66 -1.88
N TYR A 362 -21.73 -2.94 -2.66
CA TYR A 362 -22.14 -1.57 -2.39
C TYR A 362 -23.65 -1.50 -2.27
N CYS A 363 -24.15 -0.87 -1.23
CA CYS A 363 -25.58 -0.65 -1.02
C CYS A 363 -25.86 0.84 -0.99
N ALA A 364 -26.65 1.32 -1.94
CA ALA A 364 -27.15 2.69 -1.99
C ALA A 364 -28.64 2.69 -1.64
N VAL A 365 -29.01 3.43 -0.60
CA VAL A 365 -30.39 3.67 -0.20
C VAL A 365 -30.78 5.06 -0.66
N ILE A 366 -31.73 5.13 -1.61
CA ILE A 366 -32.24 6.38 -2.18
C ILE A 366 -33.71 6.59 -1.84
N ASN A 367 -34.16 7.84 -1.72
CA ASN A 367 -35.57 8.16 -1.53
C ASN A 367 -36.39 8.04 -2.84
N GLU A 368 -37.69 8.33 -2.78
CA GLU A 368 -38.58 8.32 -3.97
C GLU A 368 -38.07 9.23 -5.10
N ASN A 369 -37.45 10.37 -4.74
CA ASN A 369 -36.90 11.36 -5.67
C ASN A 369 -35.54 10.93 -6.26
N GLY A 370 -34.94 9.84 -5.77
CA GLY A 370 -33.63 9.35 -6.22
C GLY A 370 -32.44 9.96 -5.48
N GLU A 371 -32.67 10.76 -4.43
CA GLU A 371 -31.60 11.34 -3.61
C GLU A 371 -31.00 10.28 -2.68
N LEU A 372 -29.67 10.23 -2.60
CA LEU A 372 -28.95 9.31 -1.74
C LEU A 372 -29.14 9.66 -0.25
N SER A 373 -29.73 8.74 0.50
CA SER A 373 -29.89 8.84 1.95
C SER A 373 -28.72 8.18 2.69
N LEU A 374 -28.32 6.97 2.25
CA LEU A 374 -27.21 6.23 2.85
C LEU A 374 -26.49 5.39 1.79
N GLY A 375 -25.17 5.45 1.75
CA GLY A 375 -24.32 4.53 1.01
C GLY A 375 -23.45 3.71 1.96
N LEU A 376 -23.37 2.40 1.74
CA LEU A 376 -22.49 1.50 2.50
C LEU A 376 -21.74 0.58 1.53
N GLY A 377 -20.41 0.56 1.61
CA GLY A 377 -19.57 -0.33 0.80
C GLY A 377 -18.77 -1.29 1.68
N ASP A 378 -18.92 -2.58 1.44
CA ASP A 378 -17.95 -3.62 1.81
C ASP A 378 -17.07 -3.87 0.58
N MET A 379 -15.88 -3.26 0.54
CA MET A 379 -15.00 -3.30 -0.63
C MET A 379 -13.57 -3.73 -0.27
N ASP A 380 -13.39 -4.31 0.92
CA ASP A 380 -12.06 -4.64 1.46
C ASP A 380 -11.32 -5.67 0.60
N ILE A 381 -12.04 -6.54 -0.11
CA ILE A 381 -11.44 -7.50 -1.03
C ILE A 381 -10.62 -6.85 -2.15
N HIS A 382 -10.88 -5.59 -2.51
CA HIS A 382 -10.03 -4.87 -3.46
C HIS A 382 -8.59 -4.70 -2.95
N GLN A 383 -8.36 -4.80 -1.63
CA GLN A 383 -7.01 -4.82 -1.05
C GLN A 383 -6.21 -6.07 -1.42
N GLU A 384 -6.88 -7.15 -1.82
CA GLU A 384 -6.25 -8.42 -2.24
C GLU A 384 -5.73 -8.37 -3.68
N ILE A 385 -6.06 -7.31 -4.45
CA ILE A 385 -5.47 -6.99 -5.76
C ILE A 385 -4.06 -6.41 -5.54
N THR A 386 -3.22 -7.19 -4.87
CA THR A 386 -1.89 -6.80 -4.41
C THR A 386 -0.89 -6.75 -5.58
N GLU A 387 0.20 -5.99 -5.40
CA GLU A 387 1.38 -6.02 -6.27
C GLU A 387 1.79 -7.47 -6.60
N ARG A 388 1.77 -8.33 -5.59
CA ARG A 388 2.13 -9.72 -5.74
C ARG A 388 1.18 -10.47 -6.67
N TYR A 389 -0.13 -10.30 -6.53
CA TYR A 389 -1.08 -10.95 -7.40
C TYR A 389 -0.91 -10.46 -8.84
N VAL A 390 -0.86 -9.14 -9.01
CA VAL A 390 -0.70 -8.49 -10.33
C VAL A 390 0.62 -8.88 -11.01
N SER A 391 1.70 -9.09 -10.26
CA SER A 391 3.01 -9.49 -10.82
C SER A 391 2.99 -10.83 -11.56
N GLN A 392 2.02 -11.70 -11.30
CA GLN A 392 1.86 -12.97 -12.04
C GLN A 392 1.49 -12.75 -13.51
N PHE A 393 0.97 -11.57 -13.84
CA PHE A 393 0.58 -11.15 -15.18
C PHE A 393 1.59 -10.17 -15.81
N GLU A 394 2.83 -10.08 -15.29
CA GLU A 394 3.85 -9.13 -15.78
C GLU A 394 4.07 -9.24 -17.28
N ARG A 395 4.02 -10.46 -17.86
CA ARG A 395 4.16 -10.66 -19.31
C ARG A 395 3.06 -9.95 -20.09
N GLN A 396 1.80 -10.15 -19.70
CA GLN A 396 0.64 -9.58 -20.36
C GLN A 396 0.58 -8.07 -20.16
N ILE A 397 0.92 -7.59 -18.97
CA ILE A 397 1.04 -6.16 -18.69
C ILE A 397 2.11 -5.55 -19.60
N SER A 398 3.29 -6.17 -19.68
CA SER A 398 4.43 -5.65 -20.44
C SER A 398 4.27 -5.70 -21.95
N SER A 399 3.40 -6.57 -22.48
CA SER A 399 3.11 -6.64 -23.92
C SER A 399 1.91 -5.79 -24.34
N ALA A 400 1.09 -5.32 -23.40
CA ALA A 400 -0.09 -4.54 -23.71
C ALA A 400 0.30 -3.12 -24.18
N PRO A 401 -0.37 -2.57 -25.23
CA PRO A 401 -0.17 -1.19 -25.66
C PRO A 401 -0.65 -0.17 -24.62
N LEU A 402 -1.64 -0.55 -23.80
CA LEU A 402 -2.25 0.27 -22.77
C LEU A 402 -2.71 -0.58 -21.58
N VAL A 403 -2.52 -0.05 -20.37
CA VAL A 403 -2.97 -0.63 -19.10
C VAL A 403 -3.88 0.36 -18.39
N CYS A 404 -5.06 -0.09 -17.96
CA CYS A 404 -6.00 0.70 -17.18
C CYS A 404 -5.86 0.37 -15.68
N LEU A 405 -5.76 1.40 -14.85
CA LEU A 405 -5.71 1.32 -13.40
C LEU A 405 -6.93 2.00 -12.80
N ASP A 406 -7.65 1.27 -11.95
CA ASP A 406 -8.73 1.77 -11.11
C ASP A 406 -8.19 2.32 -9.78
N GLY A 407 -8.69 3.46 -9.32
CA GLY A 407 -8.40 4.05 -8.02
C GLY A 407 -8.75 3.17 -6.82
N ASN A 408 -9.59 2.13 -6.96
CA ASN A 408 -9.92 1.21 -5.87
C ASN A 408 -8.73 0.36 -5.39
N ILE A 409 -7.76 0.06 -6.25
CA ILE A 409 -6.68 -0.89 -5.91
C ILE A 409 -5.68 -0.32 -4.89
N PRO A 410 -4.83 -1.15 -4.25
CA PRO A 410 -3.81 -0.70 -3.30
C PRO A 410 -2.80 0.26 -3.92
N ILE A 411 -2.30 1.20 -3.11
CA ILE A 411 -1.24 2.15 -3.52
C ILE A 411 0.02 1.40 -3.97
N SER A 412 0.39 0.31 -3.28
CA SER A 412 1.53 -0.53 -3.66
C SER A 412 1.37 -1.12 -5.06
N THR A 413 0.17 -1.57 -5.42
CA THR A 413 -0.16 -2.09 -6.74
C THR A 413 -0.09 -1.00 -7.82
N ILE A 414 -0.66 0.18 -7.56
CA ILE A 414 -0.56 1.33 -8.48
C ILE A 414 0.92 1.66 -8.74
N ASN A 415 1.72 1.77 -7.68
CA ASN A 415 3.14 2.09 -7.79
C ASN A 415 3.91 1.02 -8.58
N TYR A 416 3.65 -0.26 -8.31
CA TYR A 416 4.25 -1.37 -9.04
C TYR A 416 3.97 -1.30 -10.54
N VAL A 417 2.70 -1.12 -10.94
CA VAL A 417 2.33 -1.06 -12.36
C VAL A 417 2.92 0.17 -13.04
N CYS A 418 2.94 1.33 -12.37
CA CYS A 418 3.56 2.54 -12.90
C CYS A 418 5.07 2.37 -13.13
N LEU A 419 5.78 1.70 -12.21
CA LEU A 419 7.21 1.41 -12.36
C LEU A 419 7.47 0.40 -13.48
N LEU A 420 6.60 -0.61 -13.62
CA LEU A 420 6.67 -1.58 -14.71
C LEU A 420 6.41 -0.89 -16.07
N ALA A 421 5.43 0.02 -16.11
CA ALA A 421 5.13 0.83 -17.28
C ALA A 421 6.30 1.71 -17.72
N LYS A 422 7.01 2.33 -16.76
CA LYS A 422 8.26 3.04 -17.07
C LYS A 422 9.31 2.10 -17.68
N LYS A 423 9.51 0.92 -17.10
CA LYS A 423 10.51 -0.06 -17.53
C LYS A 423 10.26 -0.57 -18.95
N HIS A 424 9.00 -0.76 -19.32
CA HIS A 424 8.59 -1.35 -20.60
C HIS A 424 7.97 -0.34 -21.59
N ASN A 425 7.96 0.96 -21.24
CA ASN A 425 7.36 2.04 -22.03
C ASN A 425 5.88 1.78 -22.39
N ILE A 426 5.09 1.41 -21.38
CA ILE A 426 3.67 1.10 -21.49
C ILE A 426 2.85 2.37 -21.20
N ASN A 427 1.76 2.60 -21.94
CA ASN A 427 0.85 3.68 -21.61
C ASN A 427 -0.09 3.26 -20.49
N VAL A 428 -0.25 4.13 -19.49
CA VAL A 428 -1.12 3.86 -18.34
C VAL A 428 -2.26 4.86 -18.30
N TRP A 429 -3.47 4.35 -18.27
CA TRP A 429 -4.69 5.13 -18.04
C TRP A 429 -5.12 4.94 -16.58
N PHE A 430 -5.25 6.03 -15.83
CA PHE A 430 -5.72 5.99 -14.45
C PHE A 430 -7.15 6.56 -14.33
N GLU A 431 -8.08 5.72 -13.88
CA GLU A 431 -9.45 6.13 -13.54
C GLU A 431 -9.58 6.37 -12.04
N PRO A 432 -9.85 7.61 -11.58
CA PRO A 432 -9.73 7.98 -10.16
C PRO A 432 -10.77 7.38 -9.21
N THR A 433 -11.93 6.94 -9.73
CA THR A 433 -13.08 6.39 -8.97
C THR A 433 -13.83 7.41 -8.10
N ASP A 434 -13.13 8.05 -7.18
CA ASP A 434 -13.68 9.03 -6.25
C ASP A 434 -12.58 9.95 -5.70
N LYS A 435 -12.99 10.96 -4.92
CA LYS A 435 -12.10 11.96 -4.33
C LYS A 435 -10.94 11.36 -3.52
N GLU A 436 -11.21 10.40 -2.65
CA GLU A 436 -10.18 9.83 -1.77
C GLU A 436 -9.25 8.86 -2.51
N LYS A 437 -9.74 8.21 -3.57
CA LYS A 437 -8.96 7.30 -4.40
C LYS A 437 -8.11 8.05 -5.44
N ALA A 438 -8.58 9.21 -5.90
CA ALA A 438 -7.88 10.07 -6.86
C ALA A 438 -6.46 10.46 -6.42
N ARG A 439 -6.22 10.64 -5.11
CA ARG A 439 -4.89 11.01 -4.59
C ARG A 439 -3.86 9.89 -4.66
N LYS A 440 -4.28 8.62 -4.74
CA LYS A 440 -3.39 7.48 -4.48
C LYS A 440 -2.10 7.47 -5.32
N PRO A 441 -2.13 7.67 -6.66
CA PRO A 441 -0.90 7.72 -7.45
C PRO A 441 -0.01 8.92 -7.11
N PHE A 442 -0.60 10.01 -6.60
CA PHE A 442 0.06 11.29 -6.32
C PHE A 442 0.73 11.34 -4.94
N LEU A 443 0.55 10.30 -4.12
CA LEU A 443 1.26 10.13 -2.84
C LEU A 443 2.72 9.66 -3.02
N SER A 444 3.14 9.35 -4.25
CA SER A 444 4.51 8.99 -4.60
C SER A 444 4.86 9.51 -5.99
N ASP A 445 6.10 9.37 -6.45
CA ASP A 445 6.50 9.75 -7.81
C ASP A 445 5.88 8.87 -8.92
N ALA A 446 5.09 7.85 -8.58
CA ALA A 446 4.47 6.94 -9.54
C ALA A 446 3.56 7.65 -10.56
N TRP A 447 2.84 8.71 -10.15
CA TRP A 447 1.96 9.47 -11.05
C TRP A 447 2.67 10.02 -12.30
N LYS A 448 3.99 10.27 -12.21
CA LYS A 448 4.81 10.77 -13.32
C LYS A 448 4.92 9.79 -14.49
N PHE A 449 4.54 8.52 -14.27
CA PHE A 449 4.51 7.47 -15.28
C PHE A 449 3.11 7.18 -15.82
N LEU A 450 2.09 7.90 -15.36
CA LEU A 450 0.77 7.88 -15.97
C LEU A 450 0.81 8.58 -17.32
N SER A 451 0.11 8.02 -18.30
CA SER A 451 -0.05 8.63 -19.62
C SER A 451 -1.37 9.39 -19.70
N TYR A 452 -2.43 8.82 -19.14
CA TYR A 452 -3.77 9.38 -19.16
C TYR A 452 -4.40 9.32 -17.77
N SER A 453 -5.33 10.24 -17.51
CA SER A 453 -6.30 10.09 -16.45
C SER A 453 -7.60 10.80 -16.81
N SER A 454 -8.73 10.29 -16.34
CA SER A 454 -10.08 10.82 -16.62
C SER A 454 -10.83 11.35 -15.40
N PRO A 455 -10.24 12.24 -14.59
CA PRO A 455 -10.90 12.75 -13.39
C PRO A 455 -12.14 13.59 -13.71
N ASN A 456 -13.10 13.65 -12.80
CA ASN A 456 -13.99 14.82 -12.74
C ASN A 456 -13.28 16.03 -12.10
N LEU A 457 -13.91 17.20 -12.11
CA LEU A 457 -13.30 18.42 -11.55
C LEU A 457 -12.94 18.29 -10.07
N ALA A 458 -13.77 17.59 -9.27
CA ALA A 458 -13.52 17.44 -7.84
C ALA A 458 -12.32 16.53 -7.56
N GLU A 459 -12.18 15.44 -8.30
CA GLU A 459 -11.02 14.55 -8.25
C GLU A 459 -9.75 15.26 -8.70
N LEU A 460 -9.83 16.06 -9.77
CA LEU A 460 -8.72 16.86 -10.28
C LEU A 460 -8.21 17.87 -9.23
N CYS A 461 -9.12 18.48 -8.45
CA CYS A 461 -8.73 19.29 -7.29
C CYS A 461 -7.95 18.45 -6.27
N ILE A 462 -8.44 17.26 -5.91
CA ILE A 462 -7.73 16.41 -4.93
C ILE A 462 -6.34 15.99 -5.43
N MET A 463 -6.19 15.66 -6.71
CA MET A 463 -4.88 15.35 -7.31
C MET A 463 -3.90 16.52 -7.13
N ASN A 464 -4.33 17.74 -7.47
CA ASN A 464 -3.50 18.95 -7.33
C ASN A 464 -3.18 19.28 -5.87
N LYS A 465 -4.19 19.23 -4.99
CA LYS A 465 -4.03 19.46 -3.55
C LYS A 465 -3.03 18.49 -2.93
N THR A 466 -3.02 17.23 -3.38
CA THR A 466 -2.06 16.21 -2.92
C THR A 466 -0.62 16.56 -3.30
N LEU A 467 -0.41 17.28 -4.41
CA LEU A 467 0.88 17.80 -4.84
C LEU A 467 1.25 19.16 -4.21
N GLY A 468 0.43 19.67 -3.29
CA GLY A 468 0.64 20.99 -2.67
C GLY A 468 0.32 22.16 -3.61
N ILE A 469 -0.41 21.92 -4.70
CA ILE A 469 -0.86 22.95 -5.64
C ILE A 469 -2.17 23.54 -5.12
N SER A 470 -2.28 24.88 -5.14
CA SER A 470 -3.51 25.57 -4.72
C SER A 470 -4.71 25.11 -5.54
N THR A 471 -5.88 25.02 -4.91
CA THR A 471 -7.15 24.63 -5.55
C THR A 471 -8.29 25.50 -5.01
N PRO A 472 -9.39 25.69 -5.75
CA PRO A 472 -10.56 26.41 -5.24
C PRO A 472 -11.10 25.79 -3.94
N ASP A 473 -11.53 26.63 -3.01
CA ASP A 473 -12.22 26.17 -1.79
C ASP A 473 -13.60 25.59 -2.11
N GLU A 474 -14.30 26.20 -3.08
CA GLU A 474 -15.58 25.73 -3.60
C GLU A 474 -15.49 25.48 -5.11
N LEU A 475 -16.22 24.46 -5.59
CA LEU A 475 -16.23 24.14 -7.00
C LEU A 475 -17.04 25.19 -7.79
N PRO A 476 -16.52 25.69 -8.92
CA PRO A 476 -17.24 26.64 -9.75
C PRO A 476 -18.51 26.03 -10.31
N ASN A 477 -19.53 26.88 -10.54
CA ASN A 477 -20.86 26.46 -10.98
C ASN A 477 -21.22 26.97 -12.38
N THR A 478 -20.47 27.92 -12.95
CA THR A 478 -20.66 28.36 -14.32
C THR A 478 -19.73 27.62 -15.27
N LEU A 479 -20.18 27.35 -16.50
CA LEU A 479 -19.39 26.61 -17.49
C LEU A 479 -18.03 27.28 -17.76
N ASP A 480 -18.00 28.61 -17.89
CA ASP A 480 -16.76 29.35 -18.16
C ASP A 480 -15.74 29.21 -17.01
N GLU A 481 -16.19 29.32 -15.76
CA GLU A 481 -15.33 29.13 -14.59
C GLU A 481 -14.89 27.66 -14.42
N ILE A 482 -15.78 26.71 -14.68
CA ILE A 482 -15.47 25.27 -14.69
C ILE A 482 -14.37 24.97 -15.70
N LEU A 483 -14.49 25.49 -16.93
CA LEU A 483 -13.50 25.27 -17.99
C LEU A 483 -12.15 25.92 -17.65
N LYS A 484 -12.16 27.14 -17.10
CA LYS A 484 -10.94 27.83 -16.64
C LYS A 484 -10.25 27.06 -15.51
N ALA A 485 -11.01 26.65 -14.49
CA ALA A 485 -10.47 25.90 -13.35
C ALA A 485 -9.91 24.54 -13.79
N ALA A 486 -10.66 23.78 -14.60
CA ALA A 486 -10.21 22.49 -15.11
C ALA A 486 -8.93 22.62 -15.96
N ALA A 487 -8.86 23.63 -16.84
CA ALA A 487 -7.68 23.91 -17.66
C ALA A 487 -6.45 24.29 -16.80
N ALA A 488 -6.65 25.17 -15.81
CA ALA A 488 -5.59 25.60 -14.88
C ALA A 488 -5.05 24.42 -14.05
N LEU A 489 -5.93 23.60 -13.47
CA LEU A 489 -5.57 22.44 -12.66
C LEU A 489 -4.95 21.29 -13.48
N SER A 490 -5.26 21.21 -14.78
CA SER A 490 -4.66 20.20 -15.66
C SER A 490 -3.21 20.52 -16.00
N ARG A 491 -2.87 21.81 -16.11
CA ARG A 491 -1.56 22.29 -16.58
C ARG A 491 -0.34 21.67 -15.86
N PRO A 492 -0.25 21.67 -14.51
CA PRO A 492 0.91 21.13 -13.82
C PRO A 492 1.05 19.61 -14.01
N LEU A 493 -0.06 18.89 -14.12
CA LEU A 493 -0.04 17.44 -14.31
C LEU A 493 0.45 17.03 -15.71
N LEU A 494 0.17 17.87 -16.72
CA LEU A 494 0.61 17.68 -18.11
C LEU A 494 2.11 17.88 -18.32
N GLU A 495 2.88 18.25 -17.29
CA GLU A 495 4.34 18.14 -17.35
C GLU A 495 4.80 16.69 -17.53
N HIS A 496 4.01 15.75 -17.00
CA HIS A 496 4.30 14.33 -17.02
C HIS A 496 3.25 13.53 -17.80
N LEU A 497 1.96 13.78 -17.57
CA LEU A 497 0.87 13.11 -18.29
C LEU A 497 0.86 13.54 -19.76
N HIS A 498 0.42 12.63 -20.63
CA HIS A 498 0.25 12.91 -22.05
C HIS A 498 -1.08 13.64 -22.33
N CYS A 499 -2.17 13.19 -21.70
CA CYS A 499 -3.48 13.82 -21.82
C CYS A 499 -4.30 13.64 -20.54
N LEU A 500 -5.06 14.67 -20.18
CA LEU A 500 -6.10 14.61 -19.16
C LEU A 500 -7.47 14.73 -19.82
N VAL A 501 -8.40 13.87 -19.41
CA VAL A 501 -9.78 13.84 -19.91
C VAL A 501 -10.70 14.24 -18.77
N VAL A 502 -10.90 15.54 -18.56
CA VAL A 502 -11.65 16.03 -17.41
C VAL A 502 -13.15 15.92 -17.69
N THR A 503 -13.85 15.05 -16.96
CA THR A 503 -15.30 14.87 -17.10
C THR A 503 -16.07 15.99 -16.38
N LEU A 504 -17.05 16.57 -17.07
CA LEU A 504 -17.79 17.75 -16.62
C LEU A 504 -19.31 17.48 -16.53
N GLY A 505 -19.71 16.21 -16.43
CA GLY A 505 -21.10 15.78 -16.35
C GLY A 505 -21.95 16.32 -17.52
N PRO A 506 -23.03 17.08 -17.25
CA PRO A 506 -23.91 17.61 -18.31
C PRO A 506 -23.21 18.63 -19.22
N HIS A 507 -22.01 19.10 -18.86
CA HIS A 507 -21.22 20.00 -19.71
C HIS A 507 -20.27 19.26 -20.66
N GLY A 508 -20.17 17.93 -20.59
CA GLY A 508 -19.35 17.13 -21.50
C GLY A 508 -17.97 16.85 -20.95
N VAL A 509 -16.95 17.06 -21.77
CA VAL A 509 -15.56 16.69 -21.43
C VAL A 509 -14.58 17.75 -21.90
N LEU A 510 -13.56 18.02 -21.08
CA LEU A 510 -12.44 18.87 -21.43
C LEU A 510 -11.19 18.00 -21.61
N LEU A 511 -10.68 17.93 -22.84
CA LEU A 511 -9.41 17.29 -23.12
C LEU A 511 -8.30 18.32 -22.94
N CYS A 512 -7.27 18.00 -22.18
CA CYS A 512 -6.09 18.83 -21.99
C CYS A 512 -4.86 18.02 -22.40
N GLY A 513 -3.98 18.57 -23.24
CA GLY A 513 -2.82 17.82 -23.75
C GLY A 513 -1.94 18.61 -24.71
N GLU A 514 -1.00 17.92 -25.35
CA GLU A 514 -0.12 18.52 -26.34
C GLU A 514 -0.88 18.85 -27.63
N HIS A 515 -0.73 20.09 -28.10
CA HIS A 515 -1.33 20.57 -29.34
C HIS A 515 -0.62 19.98 -30.56
N GLU A 516 -1.40 19.37 -31.46
CA GLU A 516 -0.95 18.84 -32.73
C GLU A 516 -1.97 19.13 -33.83
N ALA A 517 -1.55 19.90 -34.84
CA ALA A 517 -2.34 20.19 -36.04
C ALA A 517 -3.77 20.72 -35.80
N GLY A 518 -3.98 21.54 -34.75
CA GLY A 518 -5.30 22.10 -34.44
C GLY A 518 -6.15 21.25 -33.51
N THR A 519 -5.63 20.12 -33.01
CA THR A 519 -6.29 19.26 -32.02
C THR A 519 -5.30 18.80 -30.94
N ILE A 520 -5.73 17.91 -30.04
CA ILE A 520 -4.87 17.18 -29.09
C ILE A 520 -4.56 15.82 -29.71
N ASN A 521 -3.33 15.32 -29.57
CA ASN A 521 -3.03 13.95 -29.95
C ASN A 521 -3.33 13.01 -28.77
N LEU A 522 -4.23 12.05 -28.96
CA LEU A 522 -4.54 11.01 -27.98
C LEU A 522 -3.68 9.75 -28.15
N GLN A 523 -2.90 9.63 -29.21
CA GLN A 523 -2.17 8.42 -29.54
C GLN A 523 -0.98 8.20 -28.59
N PRO A 524 -0.74 6.95 -28.14
CA PRO A 524 0.41 6.52 -27.34
C PRO A 524 1.75 7.20 -27.68
N ARG A 525 2.47 7.65 -26.65
CA ARG A 525 3.73 8.41 -26.81
C ARG A 525 4.79 7.61 -27.60
N LYS A 526 5.22 8.17 -28.74
CA LYS A 526 6.60 8.02 -29.26
C LYS A 526 7.35 9.33 -28.94
N LEU A 527 8.19 9.30 -27.91
CA LEU A 527 9.00 10.42 -27.41
C LEU A 527 9.45 11.39 -28.53
N LYS A 528 8.84 12.59 -28.58
CA LYS A 528 9.32 13.76 -29.35
C LYS A 528 9.20 15.03 -28.51
N LYS A 529 9.97 16.06 -28.89
CA LYS A 529 10.13 17.34 -28.17
C LYS A 529 8.78 18.02 -27.87
N ARG A 530 8.68 18.60 -26.66
CA ARG A 530 7.50 19.29 -26.11
C ARG A 530 6.97 20.38 -27.07
N LYS A 531 5.69 20.25 -27.44
CA LYS A 531 4.90 21.26 -28.17
C LYS A 531 4.09 22.12 -27.19
N GLN A 532 3.39 23.13 -27.72
CA GLN A 532 2.43 23.96 -26.99
C GLN A 532 1.31 23.09 -26.39
N ILE A 533 0.88 23.37 -25.16
CA ILE A 533 -0.26 22.68 -24.52
C ILE A 533 -1.56 23.44 -24.84
N CYS A 534 -2.65 22.72 -25.09
CA CYS A 534 -3.99 23.30 -25.25
C CYS A 534 -5.05 22.49 -24.51
N ALA A 535 -6.23 23.09 -24.35
CA ALA A 535 -7.43 22.42 -23.87
C ALA A 535 -8.57 22.58 -24.90
N LEU A 536 -9.34 21.51 -25.10
CA LEU A 536 -10.46 21.43 -26.02
C LEU A 536 -11.70 20.92 -25.30
N HIS A 537 -12.73 21.74 -25.29
CA HIS A 537 -14.01 21.41 -24.69
C HIS A 537 -14.95 20.78 -25.73
N TYR A 538 -15.45 19.59 -25.41
CA TYR A 538 -16.48 18.89 -26.19
C TYR A 538 -17.78 18.87 -25.37
N PRO A 539 -18.84 19.55 -25.84
CA PRO A 539 -20.13 19.58 -25.17
C PRO A 539 -20.75 18.18 -25.05
N ALA A 540 -21.46 17.92 -23.95
CA ALA A 540 -22.24 16.70 -23.82
C ALA A 540 -23.37 16.67 -24.85
N MET A 541 -23.79 15.45 -25.21
CA MET A 541 -25.03 15.26 -25.94
C MET A 541 -26.21 15.61 -25.03
N THR A 542 -27.23 16.28 -25.57
CA THR A 542 -28.47 16.54 -24.82
C THR A 542 -29.17 15.22 -24.49
N VAL A 543 -29.37 14.98 -23.20
CA VAL A 543 -30.13 13.86 -22.64
C VAL A 543 -31.18 14.46 -21.70
N THR A 544 -32.45 14.10 -21.86
CA THR A 544 -33.50 14.60 -20.96
C THR A 544 -33.47 13.84 -19.64
N PRO A 545 -33.92 14.43 -18.51
CA PRO A 545 -33.96 13.72 -17.23
C PRO A 545 -34.72 12.39 -17.27
N GLU A 546 -35.74 12.29 -18.13
CA GLU A 546 -36.54 11.08 -18.32
C GLU A 546 -35.80 9.97 -19.07
N GLU A 547 -34.79 10.32 -19.86
CA GLU A 547 -33.92 9.36 -20.56
C GLU A 547 -32.82 8.80 -19.64
N ILE A 548 -32.59 9.40 -18.46
CA ILE A 548 -31.56 8.99 -17.51
C ILE A 548 -32.14 7.96 -16.54
N LEU A 549 -31.68 6.71 -16.67
CA LEU A 549 -32.02 5.62 -15.76
C LEU A 549 -30.95 5.41 -14.68
N ASN A 550 -29.67 5.54 -15.04
CA ASN A 550 -28.55 5.35 -14.13
C ASN A 550 -27.39 6.27 -14.52
N VAL A 551 -26.86 7.03 -13.56
CA VAL A 551 -25.68 7.90 -13.78
C VAL A 551 -24.36 7.17 -13.53
N SER A 552 -24.40 6.04 -12.82
CA SER A 552 -23.23 5.21 -12.55
C SER A 552 -22.69 4.62 -13.86
N GLY A 553 -21.37 4.60 -14.01
CA GLY A 553 -20.70 4.03 -15.18
C GLY A 553 -20.73 4.87 -16.46
N ALA A 554 -21.36 6.04 -16.47
CA ALA A 554 -21.32 6.94 -17.63
C ALA A 554 -19.87 7.42 -17.93
N GLY A 555 -19.11 7.78 -16.88
CA GLY A 555 -17.68 8.12 -16.99
C GLY A 555 -16.84 6.93 -17.44
N ASP A 556 -17.06 5.75 -16.85
CA ASP A 556 -16.34 4.53 -17.22
C ASP A 556 -16.63 4.08 -18.66
N SER A 557 -17.86 4.28 -19.14
CA SER A 557 -18.25 4.04 -20.53
C SER A 557 -17.54 4.99 -21.48
N LEU A 558 -17.46 6.29 -21.11
CA LEU A 558 -16.70 7.30 -21.85
C LEU A 558 -15.22 6.94 -21.92
N ALA A 559 -14.61 6.58 -20.80
CA ALA A 559 -13.20 6.17 -20.74
C ALA A 559 -12.96 4.91 -21.59
N GLY A 560 -13.79 3.87 -21.43
CA GLY A 560 -13.68 2.64 -22.21
C GLY A 560 -13.79 2.85 -23.72
N ALA A 561 -14.70 3.70 -24.17
CA ALA A 561 -14.86 4.01 -25.60
C ALA A 561 -13.77 4.93 -26.17
N LEU A 562 -13.27 5.90 -25.38
CA LEU A 562 -12.07 6.66 -25.72
C LEU A 562 -10.86 5.74 -25.91
N ILE A 563 -10.64 4.82 -24.96
CA ILE A 563 -9.54 3.86 -25.01
C ILE A 563 -9.70 2.95 -26.23
N ALA A 564 -10.91 2.45 -26.53
CA ALA A 564 -11.17 1.66 -27.73
C ALA A 564 -10.81 2.45 -29.01
N GLY A 565 -11.22 3.71 -29.12
CA GLY A 565 -10.87 4.59 -30.25
C GLY A 565 -9.35 4.78 -30.39
N ILE A 566 -8.65 4.99 -29.27
CA ILE A 566 -7.19 5.10 -29.22
C ILE A 566 -6.52 3.82 -29.74
N LEU A 567 -6.93 2.65 -29.22
CA LEU A 567 -6.40 1.35 -29.62
C LEU A 567 -6.67 1.02 -31.10
N GLN A 568 -7.74 1.56 -31.66
CA GLN A 568 -8.08 1.44 -33.09
C GLN A 568 -7.36 2.48 -33.98
N GLY A 569 -6.55 3.37 -33.41
CA GLY A 569 -5.84 4.38 -34.17
C GLY A 569 -6.75 5.48 -34.76
N LYS A 570 -7.92 5.72 -34.16
CA LYS A 570 -8.83 6.78 -34.59
C LYS A 570 -8.26 8.17 -34.26
N ASP A 571 -8.75 9.18 -34.97
CA ASP A 571 -8.46 10.57 -34.63
C ASP A 571 -9.19 10.99 -33.34
N THR A 572 -8.76 12.13 -32.78
CA THR A 572 -9.19 12.58 -31.46
C THR A 572 -10.67 12.92 -31.39
N ASP A 573 -11.22 13.58 -32.42
CA ASP A 573 -12.64 13.91 -32.45
C ASP A 573 -13.48 12.63 -32.46
N THR A 574 -13.11 11.66 -33.31
CA THR A 574 -13.77 10.35 -33.34
C THR A 574 -13.70 9.64 -31.98
N CYS A 575 -12.56 9.64 -31.30
CA CYS A 575 -12.43 9.02 -29.98
C CYS A 575 -13.36 9.68 -28.94
N VAL A 576 -13.42 11.01 -28.90
CA VAL A 576 -14.29 11.73 -27.95
C VAL A 576 -15.77 11.51 -28.26
N GLN A 577 -16.13 11.51 -29.54
CA GLN A 577 -17.49 11.24 -29.98
C GLN A 577 -17.94 9.82 -29.60
N MET A 578 -17.07 8.81 -29.78
CA MET A 578 -17.31 7.45 -29.28
C MET A 578 -17.54 7.44 -27.77
N GLY A 579 -16.72 8.18 -27.01
CA GLY A 579 -16.84 8.36 -25.57
C GLY A 579 -18.19 8.95 -25.14
N LEU A 580 -18.61 10.05 -25.75
CA LEU A 580 -19.87 10.72 -25.47
C LEU A 580 -21.08 9.85 -25.81
N LEU A 581 -21.02 9.11 -26.92
CA LEU A 581 -22.05 8.14 -27.30
C LEU A 581 -22.17 7.02 -26.27
N ALA A 582 -21.05 6.43 -25.87
CA ALA A 582 -21.03 5.37 -24.86
C ALA A 582 -21.60 5.84 -23.51
N ALA A 583 -21.23 7.05 -23.06
CA ALA A 583 -21.80 7.65 -21.86
C ALA A 583 -23.31 7.83 -21.97
N ARG A 584 -23.81 8.39 -23.09
CA ARG A 584 -25.26 8.53 -23.34
C ARG A 584 -25.98 7.18 -23.31
N THR A 585 -25.42 6.18 -23.98
CA THR A 585 -26.03 4.85 -24.05
C THR A 585 -26.12 4.18 -22.68
N SER A 586 -25.12 4.38 -21.81
CA SER A 586 -25.15 3.89 -20.43
C SER A 586 -26.05 4.71 -19.51
N LEU A 587 -26.17 6.02 -19.71
CA LEU A 587 -27.12 6.86 -18.97
C LEU A 587 -28.57 6.37 -19.13
N SER A 588 -28.92 5.86 -20.31
CA SER A 588 -30.23 5.28 -20.61
C SER A 588 -30.34 3.79 -20.31
N SER A 589 -29.41 3.23 -19.52
CA SER A 589 -29.43 1.82 -19.10
C SER A 589 -29.63 1.73 -17.58
N PRO A 590 -30.31 0.68 -17.07
CA PRO A 590 -30.28 0.39 -15.64
C PRO A 590 -28.92 -0.14 -15.17
N HIS A 591 -28.07 -0.62 -16.09
CA HIS A 591 -26.74 -1.15 -15.78
C HIS A 591 -25.66 -0.07 -15.96
N PRO A 592 -24.57 -0.08 -15.15
CA PRO A 592 -23.50 0.91 -15.29
C PRO A 592 -22.85 0.94 -16.68
N ILE A 593 -22.70 -0.23 -17.32
CA ILE A 593 -22.38 -0.35 -18.75
C ILE A 593 -23.60 -0.90 -19.47
N SER A 594 -24.06 -0.19 -20.49
CA SER A 594 -25.23 -0.63 -21.25
C SER A 594 -24.98 -1.97 -21.96
N PRO A 595 -25.87 -2.96 -21.81
CA PRO A 595 -25.77 -4.20 -22.56
C PRO A 595 -25.87 -4.02 -24.07
N MET A 596 -26.44 -2.89 -24.52
CA MET A 596 -26.60 -2.53 -25.94
C MET A 596 -25.38 -1.81 -26.52
N LEU A 597 -24.36 -1.53 -25.69
CA LEU A 597 -23.12 -0.94 -26.17
C LEU A 597 -22.45 -1.90 -27.16
N THR A 598 -22.13 -1.39 -28.34
CA THR A 598 -21.44 -2.11 -29.42
C THR A 598 -20.55 -1.12 -30.18
N LEU A 599 -19.63 -1.63 -31.00
CA LEU A 599 -18.82 -0.76 -31.86
C LEU A 599 -19.69 0.12 -32.78
N ASP A 600 -20.79 -0.44 -33.30
CA ASP A 600 -21.72 0.26 -34.18
C ASP A 600 -22.51 1.35 -33.45
N SER A 601 -22.86 1.14 -32.18
CA SER A 601 -23.59 2.12 -31.38
C SER A 601 -22.75 3.32 -30.96
N VAL A 602 -21.43 3.27 -31.14
CA VAL A 602 -20.52 4.39 -30.84
C VAL A 602 -19.83 4.94 -32.08
N ASP A 603 -20.06 4.39 -33.28
CA ASP A 603 -19.47 4.88 -34.53
C ASP A 603 -20.15 6.19 -34.97
N PRO A 604 -19.46 7.35 -34.93
CA PRO A 604 -20.07 8.63 -35.28
C PRO A 604 -20.55 8.69 -36.74
N ASN A 605 -20.02 7.86 -37.64
CA ASN A 605 -20.41 7.82 -39.05
C ASN A 605 -21.71 7.05 -39.29
N LYS A 606 -22.05 6.11 -38.40
CA LYS A 606 -23.29 5.31 -38.48
C LYS A 606 -24.47 6.05 -37.84
N ILE A 607 -24.21 6.99 -36.95
CA ILE A 607 -25.23 7.77 -36.25
C ILE A 607 -25.46 9.10 -36.98
N GLN A 608 -26.01 8.99 -38.20
CA GLN A 608 -26.15 10.10 -39.16
C GLN A 608 -27.11 11.22 -38.70
N THR A 609 -27.90 10.99 -37.65
CA THR A 609 -28.86 11.98 -37.12
C THR A 609 -28.24 12.96 -36.11
N GLN A 610 -27.00 12.72 -35.67
CA GLN A 610 -26.35 13.52 -34.62
C GLN A 610 -25.61 14.73 -35.22
N LYS A 611 -26.03 15.96 -34.88
CA LYS A 611 -25.24 17.16 -35.18
C LYS A 611 -24.17 17.36 -34.10
N TRP A 612 -22.91 17.06 -34.45
CA TRP A 612 -21.77 17.31 -33.58
C TRP A 612 -21.47 18.81 -33.48
N GLN A 613 -21.44 19.33 -32.25
CA GLN A 613 -20.94 20.67 -32.00
C GLN A 613 -19.42 20.68 -32.14
N LYS A 614 -18.87 21.75 -32.73
CA LYS A 614 -17.42 21.89 -32.85
C LYS A 614 -16.80 22.05 -31.46
N PRO A 615 -15.66 21.39 -31.19
CA PRO A 615 -14.95 21.61 -29.94
C PRO A 615 -14.49 23.05 -29.83
N THR A 616 -14.50 23.58 -28.61
CA THR A 616 -14.09 24.96 -28.31
C THR A 616 -12.73 24.97 -27.63
N PHE A 617 -11.82 25.81 -28.11
CA PHE A 617 -10.52 26.01 -27.45
C PHE A 617 -10.69 26.73 -26.12
N VAL A 618 -10.05 26.19 -25.09
CA VAL A 618 -9.95 26.82 -23.77
C VAL A 618 -8.49 27.25 -23.57
N LYS A 619 -8.29 28.51 -23.18
CA LYS A 619 -6.96 29.08 -22.98
C LYS A 619 -6.30 28.45 -21.75
N ILE A 620 -5.06 28.00 -21.91
CA ILE A 620 -4.17 27.60 -20.81
C ILE A 620 -3.10 28.69 -20.70
N ASP A 621 -3.16 29.50 -19.66
CA ASP A 621 -2.19 30.59 -19.47
C ASP A 621 -0.78 30.04 -19.20
N GLN A 622 0.23 30.68 -19.81
CA GLN A 622 1.63 30.22 -19.76
C GLN A 622 2.38 30.66 -18.50
N ASP A 623 1.90 31.70 -17.79
CA ASP A 623 2.67 32.43 -16.76
C ASP A 623 1.90 32.75 -15.46
N SER A 624 0.67 32.30 -15.27
CA SER A 624 -0.04 32.56 -14.02
C SER A 624 0.28 31.47 -13.00
N GLY A 625 1.02 31.83 -11.94
CA GLY A 625 0.90 31.14 -10.67
C GLY A 625 -0.60 30.95 -10.39
N ILE A 626 -1.00 29.73 -10.09
CA ILE A 626 -2.40 29.36 -9.91
C ILE A 626 -2.89 30.07 -8.62
N HIS A 627 -3.43 31.28 -8.78
CA HIS A 627 -4.07 32.04 -7.72
C HIS A 627 -5.57 31.80 -7.86
N PHE A 628 -6.06 30.82 -7.09
CA PHE A 628 -7.48 30.65 -6.83
C PHE A 628 -7.94 31.61 -5.75
#